data_AF-A0A520CE41-F1
#
_entry.id   AF-A0A520CE41-F1
#
_cell.length_a   1.000
_cell.length_b   1.000
_cell.length_c   1.000
_cell.angle_alpha   90.00
_cell.angle_beta   90.00
_cell.angle_gamma   90.00
#
_symmetry.space_group_name_H-M   'P 1'
#
loop_
_entity.id
_entity.type
_entity.pdbx_description
1 polymer ?
#
loop_
_entity_poly.entity_id
_entity_poly.type
_entity_poly.pdbx_seq_one_letter_code
_entity_poly.pdbx_strand_id
1 'polypeptide(L)'
;MRIDKSSYRKNVLLIVIFLIFLSGSLVVALTLGYNLIRKYVENEFYSKKIEVMEKTLAPYEEFFHQSVPEISFYQGYLDSASAAKYVNNILPKYPFLENALFYDAQISTEEVEDGIKVKGLSFIVKKVYRFGRNFSKDSTVIFDNSKPGTLSLNTSDEFNKIGLKLAGFIESADTTKALSNDLIFKTFYNVTSNRISYMNVPRREEVKIYQDLMFKVVKNSPAYEQDIFSFELNPYNLKIQNLYPELYQFISIRKLSFETVLEKPNLITTEIPLSGAFADYKIYFGSQKDFLDDEVKRRFYPIAAGV
;
A
#
# COMPACT_ATOMS: atom_id res chain seq x y z
N MET A 1 -63.57 -67.82 -28.09
CA MET A 1 -62.29 -67.09 -28.06
C MET A 1 -62.15 -66.47 -26.68
N ARG A 2 -61.26 -66.99 -25.82
CA ARG A 2 -61.04 -66.46 -24.47
C ARG A 2 -59.99 -65.36 -24.54
N ILE A 3 -60.30 -64.20 -23.96
CA ILE A 3 -59.36 -63.11 -23.77
C ILE A 3 -58.52 -63.45 -22.54
N ASP A 4 -57.24 -63.76 -22.74
CA ASP A 4 -56.28 -63.90 -21.65
C ASP A 4 -56.09 -62.53 -20.98
N LYS A 5 -56.61 -62.39 -19.75
CA LYS A 5 -56.25 -61.29 -18.87
C LYS A 5 -54.79 -61.49 -18.46
N SER A 6 -53.89 -60.76 -19.10
CA SER A 6 -52.52 -60.55 -18.62
C SER A 6 -52.58 -60.05 -17.17
N SER A 7 -52.31 -60.96 -16.23
CA SER A 7 -52.23 -60.65 -14.81
C SER A 7 -50.92 -59.91 -14.53
N TYR A 8 -50.93 -58.59 -14.68
CA TYR A 8 -49.85 -57.72 -14.23
C TYR A 8 -49.70 -57.85 -12.70
N ARG A 9 -48.79 -58.73 -12.25
CA ARG A 9 -48.37 -58.82 -10.84
C ARG A 9 -47.62 -57.53 -10.49
N LYS A 10 -48.30 -56.59 -9.83
CA LYS A 10 -47.67 -55.40 -9.24
C LYS A 10 -46.65 -55.86 -8.19
N ASN A 11 -45.36 -55.70 -8.48
CA ASN A 11 -44.29 -55.88 -7.49
C ASN A 11 -44.24 -54.65 -6.56
N VAL A 12 -45.30 -54.42 -5.80
CA VAL A 12 -45.44 -53.28 -4.87
C VAL A 12 -44.28 -53.22 -3.89
N LEU A 13 -43.80 -54.38 -3.42
CA LEU A 13 -42.62 -54.48 -2.55
C LEU A 13 -41.36 -53.91 -3.20
N LEU A 14 -41.13 -54.21 -4.47
CA LEU A 14 -39.97 -53.71 -5.22
C LEU A 14 -40.04 -52.18 -5.40
N ILE A 15 -41.25 -51.66 -5.67
CA ILE A 15 -41.50 -50.21 -5.78
C ILE A 15 -41.21 -49.52 -4.44
N VAL A 16 -41.66 -50.09 -3.33
CA VAL A 16 -41.42 -49.53 -1.98
C VAL A 16 -39.92 -49.51 -1.65
N ILE A 17 -39.20 -50.61 -1.90
CA ILE A 17 -37.74 -50.68 -1.67
C ILE A 17 -37.01 -49.66 -2.55
N PHE A 18 -37.40 -49.54 -3.83
CA PHE A 18 -36.82 -48.57 -4.75
C PHE A 18 -37.07 -47.13 -4.29
N LEU A 19 -38.28 -46.79 -3.83
CA LEU A 19 -38.59 -45.47 -3.30
C LEU A 19 -37.79 -45.13 -2.04
N ILE A 20 -37.60 -46.09 -1.13
CA ILE A 20 -36.76 -45.90 0.06
C ILE A 20 -35.30 -45.64 -0.34
N PHE A 21 -34.77 -46.44 -1.27
CA PHE A 21 -33.40 -46.26 -1.77
C PHE A 21 -33.22 -44.90 -2.45
N LEU A 22 -34.16 -44.51 -3.31
CA LEU A 22 -34.15 -43.22 -4.00
C LEU A 22 -34.21 -42.05 -2.99
N SER A 23 -35.10 -42.14 -2.00
CA SER A 23 -35.24 -41.12 -0.96
C SER A 23 -33.97 -41.01 -0.11
N GLY A 24 -33.39 -42.15 0.28
CA GLY A 24 -32.12 -42.18 1.02
C GLY A 24 -30.98 -41.58 0.21
N SER A 25 -30.88 -41.91 -1.08
CA SER A 25 -29.87 -41.34 -1.97
C SER A 25 -30.04 -39.83 -2.14
N LEU A 26 -31.29 -39.35 -2.24
CA LEU A 26 -31.59 -37.92 -2.34
C LEU A 26 -31.15 -37.17 -1.08
N VAL A 27 -31.46 -37.69 0.11
CA VAL A 27 -31.04 -37.08 1.39
C VAL A 27 -29.51 -37.00 1.49
N VAL A 28 -28.81 -38.07 1.09
CA VAL A 28 -27.34 -38.07 1.07
C VAL A 28 -26.80 -37.02 0.09
N ALA A 29 -27.35 -36.96 -1.12
CA ALA A 29 -26.93 -35.99 -2.15
C ALA A 29 -27.15 -34.54 -1.68
N LEU A 30 -28.31 -34.22 -1.10
CA LEU A 30 -28.62 -32.88 -0.58
C LEU A 30 -27.68 -32.51 0.59
N THR A 31 -27.40 -33.44 1.49
CA THR A 31 -26.48 -33.22 2.62
C THR A 31 -25.05 -32.93 2.14
N LEU A 32 -24.57 -33.71 1.15
CA LEU A 32 -23.26 -33.49 0.55
C LEU A 32 -23.20 -32.15 -0.19
N GLY A 33 -24.25 -31.82 -0.95
CA GLY A 33 -24.36 -30.54 -1.65
C GLY A 33 -24.32 -29.35 -0.69
N TYR A 34 -25.07 -29.42 0.41
CA TYR A 34 -25.06 -28.37 1.44
C TYR A 34 -23.66 -28.19 2.05
N ASN A 35 -23.01 -29.29 2.44
CA ASN A 35 -21.67 -29.24 3.03
C ASN A 35 -20.61 -28.70 2.04
N LEU A 36 -20.74 -29.04 0.75
CA LEU A 36 -19.86 -28.53 -0.29
C LEU A 36 -20.02 -27.02 -0.47
N ILE A 37 -21.25 -26.51 -0.54
CA ILE A 37 -21.51 -25.07 -0.66
C ILE A 37 -21.05 -24.32 0.57
N ARG A 38 -21.28 -24.87 1.77
CA ARG A 38 -20.78 -24.30 3.02
C ARG A 38 -19.27 -24.12 2.99
N LYS A 39 -18.54 -25.17 2.61
CA LYS A 39 -17.08 -25.12 2.47
C LYS A 39 -16.65 -24.15 1.37
N TYR A 40 -17.41 -24.05 0.28
CA TYR A 40 -17.14 -23.11 -0.80
C TYR A 40 -17.25 -21.65 -0.34
N VAL A 41 -18.35 -21.28 0.34
CA VAL A 41 -18.53 -19.93 0.91
C VAL A 41 -17.44 -19.61 1.93
N GLU A 42 -17.09 -20.58 2.79
CA GLU A 42 -15.99 -20.43 3.75
C GLU A 42 -14.65 -20.17 3.05
N ASN A 43 -14.32 -20.95 2.02
CA ASN A 43 -13.09 -20.74 1.24
C ASN A 43 -13.07 -19.38 0.54
N GLU A 44 -14.20 -18.95 -0.02
CA GLU A 44 -14.30 -17.61 -0.62
C GLU A 44 -14.09 -16.52 0.42
N PHE A 45 -14.70 -16.64 1.61
CA PHE A 45 -14.49 -15.70 2.70
C PHE A 45 -13.01 -15.51 3.04
N TYR A 46 -12.21 -16.58 3.04
CA TYR A 46 -10.77 -16.49 3.31
C TYR A 46 -9.91 -16.06 2.13
N SER A 47 -10.34 -16.29 0.88
CA SER A 47 -9.53 -16.02 -0.32
C SER A 47 -9.83 -14.67 -0.96
N LYS A 48 -11.10 -14.26 -1.02
CA LYS A 48 -11.57 -13.05 -1.71
C LYS A 48 -11.12 -11.73 -1.06
N LYS A 49 -10.58 -11.80 0.16
CA LYS A 49 -9.97 -10.67 0.85
C LYS A 49 -8.79 -10.06 0.10
N ILE A 50 -8.09 -10.86 -0.70
CA ILE A 50 -6.93 -10.43 -1.50
C ILE A 50 -7.39 -9.41 -2.54
N GLU A 51 -8.46 -9.69 -3.28
CA GLU A 51 -8.97 -8.78 -4.31
C GLU A 51 -9.48 -7.45 -3.70
N VAL A 52 -10.10 -7.49 -2.52
CA VAL A 52 -10.49 -6.28 -1.80
C VAL A 52 -9.26 -5.47 -1.37
N MET A 53 -8.20 -6.14 -0.89
CA MET A 53 -6.95 -5.48 -0.52
C MET A 53 -6.28 -4.82 -1.73
N GLU A 54 -6.12 -5.55 -2.84
CA GLU A 54 -5.55 -5.04 -4.08
C GLU A 54 -6.31 -3.80 -4.57
N LYS A 55 -7.65 -3.85 -4.57
CA LYS A 55 -8.46 -2.71 -4.96
C LYS A 55 -8.32 -1.52 -4.01
N THR A 56 -8.17 -1.77 -2.72
CA THR A 56 -7.96 -0.75 -1.68
C THR A 56 -6.59 -0.08 -1.82
N LEU A 57 -5.54 -0.85 -2.15
CA LEU A 57 -4.18 -0.35 -2.34
C LEU A 57 -3.89 0.21 -3.74
N ALA A 58 -4.76 -0.02 -4.73
CA ALA A 58 -4.53 0.45 -6.10
C ALA A 58 -4.16 1.96 -6.20
N PRO A 59 -4.81 2.90 -5.48
CA PRO A 59 -4.40 4.31 -5.51
C PRO A 59 -3.00 4.56 -4.90
N TYR A 60 -2.61 3.77 -3.91
CA TYR A 60 -1.28 3.84 -3.30
C TYR A 60 -0.20 3.33 -4.26
N GLU A 61 -0.45 2.19 -4.90
CA GLU A 61 0.47 1.63 -5.91
C GLU A 61 0.62 2.58 -7.11
N GLU A 62 -0.49 3.19 -7.56
CA GLU A 62 -0.45 4.21 -8.61
C GLU A 62 0.41 5.42 -8.21
N PHE A 63 0.20 5.96 -7.01
CA PHE A 63 1.00 7.07 -6.49
C PHE A 63 2.49 6.70 -6.43
N PHE A 64 2.82 5.55 -5.86
CA PHE A 64 4.18 5.09 -5.64
C PHE A 64 4.93 4.82 -6.96
N HIS A 65 4.26 4.20 -7.94
CA HIS A 65 4.89 3.81 -9.20
C HIS A 65 4.84 4.86 -10.30
N GLN A 66 3.92 5.83 -10.25
CA GLN A 66 3.77 6.85 -11.30
C GLN A 66 4.11 8.25 -10.81
N SER A 67 3.47 8.70 -9.72
CA SER A 67 3.57 10.10 -9.29
C SER A 67 4.93 10.43 -8.65
N VAL A 68 5.53 9.49 -7.90
CA VAL A 68 6.85 9.70 -7.30
C VAL A 68 7.96 9.73 -8.36
N PRO A 69 8.03 8.77 -9.32
CA PRO A 69 8.99 8.83 -10.42
C PRO A 69 8.85 10.07 -11.32
N GLU A 70 7.64 10.62 -11.50
CA GLU A 70 7.45 11.83 -12.30
C GLU A 70 8.28 13.02 -11.77
N ILE A 71 8.45 13.13 -10.45
CA ILE A 71 9.34 14.11 -9.82
C ILE A 71 10.81 13.80 -10.18
N SER A 72 11.19 12.53 -10.18
CA SER A 72 12.54 12.05 -10.53
C SER A 72 12.97 12.43 -11.94
N PHE A 73 12.02 12.45 -12.87
CA PHE A 73 12.27 12.72 -14.28
C PHE A 73 12.18 14.21 -14.64
N TYR A 74 11.79 15.07 -13.69
CA TYR A 74 11.86 16.51 -13.90
C TYR A 74 13.35 16.89 -14.04
N GLN A 75 13.76 17.27 -15.25
CA GLN A 75 15.16 17.53 -15.59
C GLN A 75 15.71 18.86 -15.03
N GLY A 76 14.94 19.58 -14.21
CA GLY A 76 15.34 20.81 -13.54
C GLY A 76 15.14 20.73 -12.03
N TYR A 77 15.65 21.72 -11.30
CA TYR A 77 15.38 21.86 -9.87
C TYR A 77 14.01 22.51 -9.64
N LEU A 78 13.28 22.02 -8.64
CA LEU A 78 11.96 22.52 -8.29
C LEU A 78 12.11 23.71 -7.35
N ASP A 79 11.53 24.84 -7.73
CA ASP A 79 11.33 25.94 -6.79
C ASP A 79 10.07 25.69 -5.95
N SER A 80 9.90 26.49 -4.89
CA SER A 80 8.74 26.37 -3.99
C SER A 80 7.38 26.48 -4.72
N ALA A 81 7.31 27.24 -5.82
CA ALA A 81 6.09 27.39 -6.62
C ALA A 81 5.77 26.15 -7.45
N SER A 82 6.80 25.53 -8.06
CA SER A 82 6.68 24.27 -8.80
C SER A 82 6.34 23.13 -7.85
N ALA A 83 6.97 23.09 -6.67
CA ALA A 83 6.65 22.15 -5.61
C ALA A 83 5.18 22.31 -5.14
N ALA A 84 4.72 23.55 -4.92
CA ALA A 84 3.33 23.83 -4.58
C ALA A 84 2.36 23.32 -5.65
N LYS A 85 2.63 23.62 -6.92
CA LYS A 85 1.80 23.18 -8.04
C LYS A 85 1.72 21.66 -8.14
N TYR A 86 2.85 20.98 -7.96
CA TYR A 86 2.89 19.52 -7.95
C TYR A 86 2.02 18.96 -6.82
N VAL A 87 2.25 19.41 -5.58
CA VAL A 87 1.52 18.93 -4.41
C VAL A 87 0.02 19.23 -4.51
N ASN A 88 -0.35 20.41 -5.02
CA ASN A 88 -1.75 20.79 -5.25
C ASN A 88 -2.46 19.90 -6.29
N ASN A 89 -1.73 19.27 -7.21
CA ASN A 89 -2.30 18.31 -8.16
C ASN A 89 -2.47 16.91 -7.54
N ILE A 90 -1.51 16.45 -6.74
CA ILE A 90 -1.52 15.08 -6.21
C ILE A 90 -2.36 14.94 -4.94
N LEU A 91 -2.40 15.95 -4.06
CA LEU A 91 -3.14 15.87 -2.80
C LEU A 91 -4.62 15.57 -3.03
N PRO A 92 -5.36 16.25 -3.94
CA PRO A 92 -6.76 15.93 -4.18
C PRO A 92 -6.97 14.53 -4.79
N LYS A 93 -6.03 14.08 -5.62
CA LYS A 93 -6.08 12.78 -6.31
C LYS A 93 -5.92 11.60 -5.35
N TYR A 94 -5.08 11.75 -4.31
CA TYR A 94 -4.73 10.68 -3.38
C TYR A 94 -5.16 11.02 -1.94
N PRO A 95 -6.36 10.57 -1.49
CA PRO A 95 -6.91 10.81 -0.15
C PRO A 95 -6.02 10.45 1.03
N PHE A 96 -5.18 9.45 0.88
CA PHE A 96 -4.26 8.98 1.91
C PHE A 96 -3.06 9.89 2.13
N LEU A 97 -2.82 10.90 1.28
CA LEU A 97 -1.78 11.90 1.51
C LEU A 97 -2.30 12.98 2.46
N GLU A 98 -1.69 13.12 3.63
CA GLU A 98 -2.05 14.17 4.60
C GLU A 98 -1.29 15.46 4.33
N ASN A 99 0.04 15.35 4.29
CA ASN A 99 0.95 16.47 4.11
C ASN A 99 2.12 16.07 3.21
N ALA A 100 2.75 17.06 2.61
CA ALA A 100 4.04 16.90 1.95
C ALA A 100 5.05 17.89 2.53
N LEU A 101 6.29 17.44 2.71
CA LEU A 101 7.45 18.27 3.00
C LEU A 101 8.30 18.34 1.74
N PHE A 102 8.71 19.54 1.38
CA PHE A 102 9.70 19.78 0.34
C PHE A 102 10.95 20.38 0.98
N TYR A 103 12.08 19.72 0.79
CA TYR A 103 13.37 20.21 1.21
C TYR A 103 14.09 20.74 -0.03
N ASP A 104 14.27 22.06 -0.06
CA ASP A 104 15.18 22.75 -0.96
C ASP A 104 16.57 22.61 -0.35
N ALA A 105 17.40 21.75 -0.93
CA ALA A 105 18.68 21.34 -0.38
C ALA A 105 19.81 21.61 -1.38
N GLN A 106 21.05 21.61 -0.89
CA GLN A 106 22.21 21.79 -1.74
C GLN A 106 23.41 20.95 -1.29
N ILE A 107 24.25 20.61 -2.25
CA ILE A 107 25.53 19.93 -2.04
C ILE A 107 26.65 20.94 -2.25
N SER A 108 27.60 20.99 -1.31
CA SER A 108 28.79 21.84 -1.39
C SER A 108 29.93 21.27 -0.54
N THR A 109 31.00 22.05 -0.32
CA THR A 109 32.10 21.75 0.60
C THR A 109 32.07 22.63 1.86
N GLU A 110 31.04 23.44 2.03
CA GLU A 110 30.94 24.41 3.14
C GLU A 110 30.68 23.70 4.48
N GLU A 111 31.03 24.32 5.60
CA GLU A 111 30.62 23.81 6.91
C GLU A 111 29.11 23.93 7.08
N VAL A 112 28.52 22.98 7.82
CA VAL A 112 27.05 22.85 7.94
C VAL A 112 26.64 22.74 9.40
N GLU A 113 25.63 23.52 9.78
CA GLU A 113 24.96 23.37 11.09
C GLU A 113 23.69 22.52 10.94
N ASP A 114 22.86 22.79 9.93
CA ASP A 114 21.64 22.03 9.61
C ASP A 114 21.82 21.21 8.32
N GLY A 115 22.36 20.00 8.47
CA GLY A 115 22.60 19.09 7.35
C GLY A 115 23.47 17.90 7.74
N ILE A 116 24.07 17.25 6.74
CA ILE A 116 25.05 16.19 6.95
C ILE A 116 26.37 16.55 6.27
N LYS A 117 27.48 16.13 6.88
CA LYS A 117 28.81 16.23 6.29
C LYS A 117 29.47 14.86 6.30
N VAL A 118 29.91 14.41 5.13
CA VAL A 118 30.61 13.14 4.93
C VAL A 118 31.87 13.41 4.12
N LYS A 119 33.03 13.29 4.77
CA LYS A 119 34.34 13.67 4.21
C LYS A 119 34.31 15.15 3.76
N GLY A 120 34.66 15.44 2.51
CA GLY A 120 34.59 16.78 1.93
C GLY A 120 33.19 17.20 1.45
N LEU A 121 32.22 16.27 1.42
CA LEU A 121 30.87 16.52 0.92
C LEU A 121 29.95 17.00 2.04
N SER A 122 29.34 18.15 1.82
CA SER A 122 28.32 18.74 2.70
C SER A 122 26.99 18.74 1.98
N PHE A 123 25.94 18.25 2.65
CA PHE A 123 24.57 18.26 2.15
C PHE A 123 23.68 19.04 3.12
N ILE A 124 23.22 20.19 2.65
CA ILE A 124 22.66 21.27 3.46
C ILE A 124 21.19 21.45 3.12
N VAL A 125 20.37 21.67 4.14
CA VAL A 125 19.00 22.12 3.94
C VAL A 125 19.01 23.65 3.81
N LYS A 126 18.52 24.20 2.70
CA LYS A 126 18.34 25.66 2.56
C LYS A 126 17.01 26.08 3.18
N LYS A 127 15.93 25.41 2.78
CA LYS A 127 14.57 25.71 3.24
C LYS A 127 13.73 24.43 3.28
N VAL A 128 12.77 24.41 4.21
CA VAL A 128 11.75 23.35 4.24
C VAL A 128 10.38 23.97 4.15
N TYR A 129 9.60 23.48 3.20
CA TYR A 129 8.23 23.89 2.96
C TYR A 129 7.29 22.76 3.31
N ARG A 130 6.20 23.09 4.02
CA ARG A 130 5.12 22.17 4.33
C ARG A 130 3.89 22.51 3.52
N PHE A 131 3.30 21.47 2.94
CA PHE A 131 2.08 21.48 2.16
C PHE A 131 1.06 20.52 2.80
N GLY A 132 -0.22 20.76 2.57
CA GLY A 132 -1.29 19.95 3.15
C GLY A 132 -2.65 20.62 2.99
N ARG A 133 -3.70 19.83 3.15
CA ARG A 133 -5.08 20.23 2.84
C ARG A 133 -5.65 21.30 3.78
N ASN A 134 -5.09 21.39 4.99
CA ASN A 134 -5.59 22.26 6.05
C ASN A 134 -4.83 23.59 6.15
N PHE A 135 -3.94 23.91 5.20
CA PHE A 135 -3.20 25.16 5.20
C PHE A 135 -3.87 26.18 4.28
N SER A 136 -4.05 27.41 4.76
CA SER A 136 -4.68 28.50 3.99
C SER A 136 -3.78 29.11 2.91
N LYS A 137 -2.48 28.78 2.93
CA LYS A 137 -1.48 29.19 1.95
C LYS A 137 -1.01 27.98 1.17
N ASP A 138 -0.61 28.22 -0.07
CA ASP A 138 -0.01 27.21 -0.96
C ASP A 138 1.21 26.51 -0.34
N SER A 139 1.87 27.10 0.66
CA SER A 139 2.86 26.44 1.52
C SER A 139 3.09 27.18 2.84
N THR A 140 3.67 26.50 3.83
CA THR A 140 4.23 27.11 5.04
C THR A 140 5.72 26.80 5.15
N VAL A 141 6.56 27.82 5.26
CA VAL A 141 7.99 27.63 5.53
C VAL A 141 8.15 27.21 6.99
N ILE A 142 8.69 26.02 7.23
CA ILE A 142 8.95 25.49 8.58
C ILE A 142 10.42 25.58 8.97
N PHE A 143 11.32 25.83 8.01
CA PHE A 143 12.74 26.07 8.23
C PHE A 143 13.36 26.93 7.13
N ASP A 144 14.33 27.77 7.50
CA ASP A 144 15.12 28.61 6.61
C ASP A 144 16.55 28.77 7.18
N ASN A 145 17.56 28.45 6.37
CA ASN A 145 18.98 28.46 6.74
C ASN A 145 19.54 29.86 7.06
N SER A 146 18.75 30.93 6.91
CA SER A 146 19.06 32.23 7.51
C SER A 146 19.11 32.20 9.05
N LYS A 147 18.59 31.13 9.67
CA LYS A 147 18.67 30.84 11.11
C LYS A 147 19.27 29.44 11.33
N PRO A 148 20.59 29.30 11.22
CA PRO A 148 21.23 27.99 11.34
C PRO A 148 21.11 27.44 12.77
N GLY A 149 21.14 26.11 12.89
CA GLY A 149 20.95 25.34 14.11
C GLY A 149 19.49 25.22 14.57
N THR A 150 18.51 25.57 13.74
CA THR A 150 17.08 25.59 14.12
C THR A 150 16.25 24.47 13.50
N LEU A 151 16.82 23.64 12.63
CA LEU A 151 16.09 22.52 12.03
C LEU A 151 15.82 21.45 13.10
N SER A 152 14.56 21.13 13.33
CA SER A 152 14.23 20.11 14.32
C SER A 152 14.61 18.71 13.85
N LEU A 153 15.12 17.89 14.76
CA LEU A 153 15.53 16.50 14.47
C LEU A 153 14.40 15.67 13.84
N ASN A 154 13.16 15.89 14.26
CA ASN A 154 11.99 15.20 13.69
C ASN A 154 11.75 15.58 12.22
N THR A 155 12.03 16.83 11.85
CA THR A 155 11.90 17.31 10.46
C THR A 155 13.09 16.87 9.62
N SER A 156 14.29 16.80 10.19
CA SER A 156 15.51 16.41 9.49
C SER A 156 15.70 14.90 9.33
N ASP A 157 14.95 14.05 10.04
CA ASP A 157 15.16 12.59 10.04
C ASP A 157 15.15 11.98 8.63
N GLU A 158 14.15 12.31 7.81
CA GLU A 158 14.06 11.83 6.43
C GLU A 158 15.16 12.39 5.53
N PHE A 159 15.47 13.68 5.70
CA PHE A 159 16.56 14.34 5.00
C PHE A 159 17.90 13.65 5.30
N ASN A 160 18.18 13.38 6.58
CA ASN A 160 19.41 12.74 7.03
C ASN A 160 19.53 11.31 6.50
N LYS A 161 18.44 10.52 6.54
CA LYS A 161 18.41 9.15 5.99
C LYS A 161 18.71 9.14 4.49
N ILE A 162 18.07 10.01 3.72
CA ILE A 162 18.32 10.14 2.28
C ILE A 162 19.74 10.64 2.02
N GLY A 163 20.20 11.65 2.75
CA GLY A 163 21.54 12.20 2.60
C GLY A 163 22.63 11.17 2.86
N LEU A 164 22.49 10.33 3.89
CA LEU A 164 23.44 9.25 4.18
C LEU A 164 23.44 8.19 3.07
N LYS A 165 22.28 7.83 2.53
CA LYS A 165 22.17 6.94 1.36
C LYS A 165 22.87 7.55 0.14
N LEU A 166 22.64 8.83 -0.14
CA LEU A 166 23.31 9.56 -1.22
C LEU A 166 24.83 9.56 -1.04
N ALA A 167 25.32 9.88 0.16
CA ALA A 167 26.76 9.90 0.44
C ALA A 167 27.39 8.52 0.23
N GLY A 168 26.78 7.44 0.72
CA GLY A 168 27.25 6.07 0.49
C GLY A 168 27.19 5.64 -0.97
N PHE A 169 26.21 6.13 -1.73
CA PHE A 169 26.15 5.93 -3.17
C PHE A 169 27.29 6.68 -3.87
N ILE A 170 27.51 7.98 -3.60
CA ILE A 170 28.60 8.77 -4.20
C ILE A 170 29.96 8.11 -3.91
N GLU A 171 30.18 7.63 -2.68
CA GLU A 171 31.41 6.97 -2.25
C GLU A 171 31.75 5.74 -3.11
N SER A 172 30.74 5.00 -3.57
CA SER A 172 30.90 3.72 -4.27
C SER A 172 30.48 3.73 -5.74
N ALA A 173 29.99 4.87 -6.26
CA ALA A 173 29.39 4.97 -7.59
C ALA A 173 30.41 4.76 -8.72
N ASP A 174 30.07 3.85 -9.64
CA ASP A 174 30.74 3.70 -10.93
C ASP A 174 30.06 4.60 -11.97
N THR A 175 30.61 5.79 -12.18
CA THR A 175 30.06 6.81 -13.10
C THR A 175 30.15 6.42 -14.57
N THR A 176 30.77 5.28 -14.91
CA THR A 176 30.85 4.76 -16.30
C THR A 176 29.59 4.00 -16.73
N LYS A 177 28.78 3.52 -15.77
CA LYS A 177 27.57 2.74 -16.03
C LYS A 177 26.31 3.55 -15.81
N ALA A 178 25.23 3.16 -16.48
CA ALA A 178 23.90 3.69 -16.19
C ALA A 178 23.40 3.12 -14.84
N LEU A 179 22.61 3.91 -14.12
CA LEU A 179 21.99 3.47 -12.88
C LEU A 179 20.87 2.48 -13.17
N SER A 180 20.84 1.36 -12.44
CA SER A 180 19.72 0.43 -12.48
C SER A 180 18.55 0.97 -11.65
N ASN A 181 17.33 0.59 -12.00
CA ASN A 181 16.13 0.97 -11.24
C ASN A 181 16.19 0.50 -9.79
N ASP A 182 16.77 -0.67 -9.53
CA ASP A 182 16.98 -1.19 -8.16
C ASP A 182 17.90 -0.29 -7.34
N LEU A 183 19.00 0.17 -7.93
CA LEU A 183 19.93 1.09 -7.27
C LEU A 183 19.29 2.46 -7.04
N ILE A 184 18.48 2.93 -7.99
CA ILE A 184 17.72 4.19 -7.84
C ILE A 184 16.77 4.07 -6.65
N PHE A 185 15.99 2.98 -6.59
CA PHE A 185 15.05 2.73 -5.52
C PHE A 185 15.75 2.64 -4.16
N LYS A 186 16.83 1.86 -4.07
CA LYS A 186 17.57 1.66 -2.82
C LYS A 186 18.21 2.95 -2.28
N THR A 187 18.69 3.81 -3.17
CA THR A 187 19.46 5.02 -2.80
C THR A 187 18.56 6.24 -2.60
N PHE A 188 17.66 6.50 -3.55
CA PHE A 188 16.93 7.77 -3.62
C PHE A 188 15.51 7.71 -3.08
N TYR A 189 15.05 6.51 -2.67
CA TYR A 189 13.78 6.35 -1.97
C TYR A 189 14.03 5.98 -0.51
N ASN A 190 13.13 6.46 0.34
CA ASN A 190 13.03 6.03 1.72
C ASN A 190 11.56 5.75 2.05
N VAL A 191 11.24 4.48 2.27
CA VAL A 191 9.89 4.05 2.64
C VAL A 191 9.93 3.63 4.10
N THR A 192 9.22 4.39 4.94
CA THR A 192 9.08 4.14 6.37
C THR A 192 7.59 4.08 6.72
N SER A 193 7.26 3.73 7.97
CA SER A 193 5.87 3.65 8.39
C SER A 193 5.15 4.99 8.19
N ASN A 194 4.06 4.96 7.42
CA ASN A 194 3.23 6.10 7.04
C ASN A 194 3.98 7.21 6.30
N ARG A 195 5.12 6.91 5.67
CA ARG A 195 5.90 7.93 4.99
C ARG A 195 6.67 7.40 3.79
N ILE A 196 6.65 8.16 2.71
CA ILE A 196 7.47 7.93 1.52
C ILE A 196 8.26 9.20 1.25
N SER A 197 9.57 9.08 1.24
CA SER A 197 10.48 10.17 0.88
C SER A 197 11.26 9.80 -0.38
N TYR A 198 11.53 10.81 -1.19
CA TYR A 198 12.22 10.67 -2.48
C TYR A 198 13.10 11.88 -2.75
N MET A 199 14.27 11.66 -3.36
CA MET A 199 15.20 12.71 -3.81
C MET A 199 15.45 12.62 -5.31
N ASN A 200 15.46 13.75 -6.01
CA ASN A 200 15.83 13.80 -7.43
C ASN A 200 17.13 13.00 -7.70
N VAL A 201 17.16 12.22 -8.78
CA VAL A 201 18.33 11.40 -9.11
C VAL A 201 19.39 12.28 -9.76
N PRO A 202 20.59 12.43 -9.17
CA PRO A 202 21.65 13.22 -9.79
C PRO A 202 22.08 12.61 -11.13
N ARG A 203 22.40 13.48 -12.09
CA ARG A 203 22.96 13.06 -13.37
C ARG A 203 24.36 12.48 -13.19
N ARG A 204 24.81 11.70 -14.16
CA ARG A 204 26.16 11.09 -14.12
C ARG A 204 27.27 12.13 -13.99
N GLU A 205 27.13 13.29 -14.65
CA GLU A 205 28.11 14.37 -14.50
C GLU A 205 28.11 14.95 -13.07
N GLU A 206 26.92 15.12 -12.47
CA GLU A 206 26.76 15.61 -11.10
C GLU A 206 27.35 14.63 -10.09
N VAL A 207 27.12 13.32 -10.25
CA VAL A 207 27.74 12.30 -9.39
C VAL A 207 29.26 12.38 -9.43
N LYS A 208 29.86 12.58 -10.62
CA LYS A 208 31.32 12.73 -10.76
C LYS A 208 31.81 13.99 -10.05
N ILE A 209 31.08 15.09 -10.15
CA ILE A 209 31.39 16.33 -9.41
C ILE A 209 31.32 16.06 -7.90
N TYR A 210 30.28 15.38 -7.42
CA TYR A 210 30.13 15.10 -5.99
C TYR A 210 31.22 14.17 -5.46
N GLN A 211 31.70 13.21 -6.27
CA GLN A 211 32.88 12.42 -5.93
C GLN A 211 34.12 13.31 -5.78
N ASP A 212 34.32 14.24 -6.71
CA ASP A 212 35.41 15.20 -6.62
C ASP A 212 35.31 16.07 -5.36
N LEU A 213 34.12 16.57 -5.01
CA LEU A 213 33.91 17.32 -3.76
C LEU A 213 34.16 16.46 -2.51
N MET A 214 33.78 15.19 -2.54
CA MET A 214 33.93 14.27 -1.40
C MET A 214 35.40 13.90 -1.13
N PHE A 215 36.19 13.69 -2.18
CA PHE A 215 37.53 13.09 -2.08
C PHE A 215 38.69 14.05 -2.34
N LYS A 216 38.46 15.16 -3.05
CA LYS A 216 39.50 16.16 -3.31
C LYS A 216 39.35 17.32 -2.33
N VAL A 217 40.48 17.95 -1.98
CA VAL A 217 40.46 19.19 -1.18
C VAL A 217 40.03 20.34 -2.10
N VAL A 218 38.74 20.59 -2.18
CA VAL A 218 38.15 21.71 -2.91
C VAL A 218 37.72 22.76 -1.88
N LYS A 219 38.33 23.95 -1.95
CA LYS A 219 37.96 25.09 -1.10
C LYS A 219 36.96 25.95 -1.87
N ASN A 220 35.81 26.25 -1.25
CA ASN A 220 34.72 27.06 -1.82
C ASN A 220 34.16 26.48 -3.13
N SER A 221 33.49 25.33 -3.04
CA SER A 221 32.75 24.77 -4.19
C SER A 221 31.51 25.62 -4.53
N PRO A 222 31.04 25.59 -5.77
CA PRO A 222 29.66 25.97 -6.07
C PRO A 222 28.66 25.14 -5.26
N ALA A 223 27.47 25.68 -5.04
CA ALA A 223 26.34 24.96 -4.48
C ALA A 223 25.57 24.26 -5.61
N TYR A 224 25.30 22.97 -5.44
CA TYR A 224 24.51 22.18 -6.38
C TYR A 224 23.17 21.83 -5.72
N GLU A 225 22.08 22.34 -6.27
CA GLU A 225 20.73 22.13 -5.74
C GLU A 225 20.37 20.65 -5.73
N GLN A 226 19.48 20.26 -4.82
CA GLN A 226 18.86 18.93 -4.70
C GLN A 226 17.47 19.10 -4.09
N ASP A 227 16.54 18.31 -4.59
CA ASP A 227 15.13 18.36 -4.25
C ASP A 227 14.74 17.07 -3.54
N ILE A 228 14.19 17.21 -2.34
CA ILE A 228 13.62 16.08 -1.60
C ILE A 228 12.16 16.34 -1.33
N PHE A 229 11.31 15.36 -1.64
CA PHE A 229 9.95 15.29 -1.14
C PHE A 229 9.82 14.24 -0.06
N SER A 230 9.02 14.53 0.96
CA SER A 230 8.57 13.55 1.94
C SER A 230 7.06 13.65 2.10
N PHE A 231 6.36 12.55 1.85
CA PHE A 231 4.91 12.47 1.90
C PHE A 231 4.47 11.73 3.15
N GLU A 232 3.68 12.39 3.98
CA GLU A 232 3.02 11.78 5.13
C GLU A 232 1.71 11.13 4.68
N LEU A 233 1.55 9.87 5.03
CA LEU A 233 0.44 9.03 4.59
C LEU A 233 -0.44 8.67 5.78
N ASN A 234 -1.74 8.54 5.54
CA ASN A 234 -2.69 8.01 6.50
C ASN A 234 -3.48 6.86 5.86
N PRO A 235 -3.28 5.61 6.33
CA PRO A 235 -3.96 4.45 5.77
C PRO A 235 -5.47 4.47 6.01
N TYR A 236 -5.96 5.14 7.07
CA TYR A 236 -7.39 5.23 7.36
C TYR A 236 -8.16 6.07 6.32
N ASN A 237 -7.45 6.86 5.52
CA ASN A 237 -8.02 7.62 4.41
C ASN A 237 -8.07 6.83 3.09
N LEU A 238 -7.58 5.58 3.08
CA LEU A 238 -7.77 4.68 1.94
C LEU A 238 -9.25 4.31 1.81
N LYS A 239 -9.76 4.38 0.57
CA LYS A 239 -11.15 4.02 0.27
C LYS A 239 -11.26 2.50 0.13
N ILE A 240 -11.82 1.85 1.14
CA ILE A 240 -12.13 0.43 1.10
C ILE A 240 -13.36 0.22 0.21
N GLN A 241 -13.23 -0.60 -0.83
CA GLN A 241 -14.34 -1.03 -1.68
C GLN A 241 -14.70 -2.48 -1.36
N ASN A 242 -15.87 -2.71 -0.78
CA ASN A 242 -16.34 -4.07 -0.54
C ASN A 242 -16.84 -4.69 -1.84
N LEU A 243 -15.98 -5.49 -2.49
CA LEU A 243 -16.30 -6.18 -3.74
C LEU A 243 -17.22 -7.41 -3.53
N TYR A 244 -17.33 -7.90 -2.29
CA TYR A 244 -18.07 -9.10 -1.93
C TYR A 244 -18.97 -8.85 -0.72
N PRO A 245 -20.01 -8.02 -0.86
CA PRO A 245 -20.93 -7.70 0.23
C PRO A 245 -21.66 -8.92 0.78
N GLU A 246 -21.79 -10.00 -0.01
CA GLU A 246 -22.34 -11.28 0.41
C GLU A 246 -21.40 -12.09 1.31
N LEU A 247 -20.11 -11.75 1.36
CA LEU A 247 -19.11 -12.41 2.21
C LEU A 247 -18.69 -11.54 3.39
N TYR A 248 -18.60 -10.23 3.21
CA TYR A 248 -18.03 -9.30 4.21
C TYR A 248 -19.06 -8.27 4.67
N GLN A 249 -19.47 -8.30 5.93
CA GLN A 249 -20.31 -7.26 6.53
C GLN A 249 -19.49 -6.08 7.05
N PHE A 250 -18.29 -6.36 7.55
CA PHE A 250 -17.41 -5.38 8.18
C PHE A 250 -16.04 -5.45 7.52
N ILE A 251 -15.55 -4.31 7.02
CA ILE A 251 -14.17 -4.17 6.53
C ILE A 251 -13.59 -2.90 7.13
N SER A 252 -12.43 -3.00 7.75
CA SER A 252 -11.77 -1.87 8.41
C SER A 252 -10.26 -2.01 8.36
N ILE A 253 -9.53 -0.91 8.18
CA ILE A 253 -8.09 -0.89 8.38
C ILE A 253 -7.80 -0.77 9.88
N ARG A 254 -6.85 -1.57 10.37
CA ARG A 254 -6.41 -1.57 11.77
C ARG A 254 -4.90 -1.62 11.84
N LYS A 255 -4.32 -1.12 12.92
CA LYS A 255 -2.89 -1.28 13.19
C LYS A 255 -2.58 -2.76 13.48
N LEU A 256 -1.40 -3.22 13.11
CA LEU A 256 -0.82 -4.50 13.53
C LEU A 256 -0.43 -4.40 15.02
N SER A 257 -1.42 -4.28 15.88
CA SER A 257 -1.24 -4.45 17.32
C SER A 257 -1.76 -5.83 17.74
N PHE A 258 -1.20 -6.38 18.80
CA PHE A 258 -1.78 -7.51 19.52
C PHE A 258 -3.07 -7.03 20.19
N GLU A 259 -4.21 -7.11 19.48
CA GLU A 259 -5.51 -7.06 20.15
C GLU A 259 -5.68 -8.37 20.91
N THR A 260 -5.93 -8.29 22.23
CA THR A 260 -6.50 -9.40 22.97
C THR A 260 -7.82 -9.75 22.28
N VAL A 261 -7.90 -10.98 21.77
CA VAL A 261 -9.09 -11.49 21.09
C VAL A 261 -10.22 -11.48 22.11
N LEU A 262 -11.03 -10.41 22.10
CA LEU A 262 -12.38 -10.47 22.62
C LEU A 262 -13.11 -11.42 21.66
N GLU A 263 -13.10 -12.70 22.02
CA GLU A 263 -13.82 -13.74 21.30
C GLU A 263 -15.29 -13.31 21.21
N LYS A 264 -15.67 -12.81 20.04
CA LYS A 264 -17.07 -12.63 19.68
C LYS A 264 -17.47 -13.97 19.06
N PRO A 265 -18.11 -14.89 19.79
CA PRO A 265 -18.30 -16.28 19.36
C PRO A 265 -19.09 -16.41 18.05
N ASN A 266 -19.88 -15.41 17.69
CA ASN A 266 -20.70 -15.39 16.48
C ASN A 266 -20.09 -14.58 15.32
N LEU A 267 -18.86 -14.08 15.46
CA LEU A 267 -18.19 -13.30 14.42
C LEU A 267 -17.07 -14.14 13.79
N ILE A 268 -17.21 -14.40 12.49
CA ILE A 268 -16.15 -15.02 11.69
C ILE A 268 -15.28 -13.89 11.12
N THR A 269 -13.97 -14.00 11.29
CA THR A 269 -13.04 -12.92 11.00
C THR A 269 -11.85 -13.43 10.22
N THR A 270 -11.33 -12.59 9.33
CA THR A 270 -10.04 -12.82 8.69
C THR A 270 -9.33 -11.49 8.49
N GLU A 271 -8.03 -11.55 8.26
CA GLU A 271 -7.21 -10.37 8.09
C GLU A 271 -6.13 -10.58 7.03
N ILE A 272 -5.63 -9.46 6.51
CA ILE A 272 -4.50 -9.44 5.57
C ILE A 272 -3.62 -8.21 5.88
N PRO A 273 -2.31 -8.38 6.07
CA PRO A 273 -1.40 -7.25 6.29
C PRO A 273 -1.29 -6.40 5.03
N LEU A 274 -1.12 -5.09 5.21
CA LEU A 274 -0.80 -4.16 4.13
C LEU A 274 0.71 -4.17 3.84
N SER A 275 1.10 -3.65 2.69
CA SER A 275 2.49 -3.59 2.21
C SER A 275 3.04 -2.15 2.22
N GLY A 276 4.35 -2.03 1.95
CA GLY A 276 5.02 -0.75 1.72
C GLY A 276 4.97 0.18 2.95
N ALA A 277 4.64 1.45 2.73
CA ALA A 277 4.54 2.42 3.82
C ALA A 277 3.42 2.13 4.83
N PHE A 278 2.49 1.22 4.50
CA PHE A 278 1.42 0.79 5.38
C PHE A 278 1.68 -0.55 6.06
N ALA A 279 2.92 -1.04 6.04
CA ALA A 279 3.30 -2.34 6.61
C ALA A 279 2.97 -2.52 8.11
N ASP A 280 2.69 -1.45 8.86
CA ASP A 280 2.23 -1.49 10.25
C ASP A 280 0.72 -1.68 10.40
N TYR A 281 0.00 -1.93 9.31
CA TYR A 281 -1.46 -2.04 9.28
C TYR A 281 -1.93 -3.31 8.58
N LYS A 282 -3.19 -3.66 8.82
CA LYS A 282 -3.90 -4.77 8.20
C LYS A 282 -5.32 -4.36 7.83
N ILE A 283 -5.89 -4.97 6.80
CA ILE A 283 -7.32 -4.92 6.57
C ILE A 283 -7.95 -6.09 7.33
N TYR A 284 -8.89 -5.74 8.19
CA TYR A 284 -9.70 -6.66 8.97
C TYR A 284 -11.04 -6.85 8.28
N PHE A 285 -11.45 -8.10 8.11
CA PHE A 285 -12.70 -8.53 7.51
C PHE A 285 -13.50 -9.32 8.54
N GLY A 286 -14.80 -9.07 8.60
CA GLY A 286 -15.68 -9.78 9.52
C GLY A 286 -17.09 -9.92 9.00
N SER A 287 -17.72 -11.04 9.35
CA SER A 287 -19.14 -11.31 9.12
C SER A 287 -19.71 -12.12 10.26
N GLN A 288 -20.98 -11.90 10.56
CA GLN A 288 -21.71 -12.76 11.49
C GLN A 288 -21.85 -14.15 10.88
N LYS A 289 -21.80 -15.18 11.73
CA LYS A 289 -21.96 -16.56 11.27
C LYS A 289 -23.28 -16.79 10.55
N ASP A 290 -24.37 -16.27 11.11
CA ASP A 290 -25.71 -16.39 10.52
C ASP A 290 -25.80 -15.72 9.14
N PHE A 291 -25.06 -14.63 8.92
CA PHE A 291 -24.99 -13.97 7.62
C PHE A 291 -24.36 -14.87 6.54
N LEU A 292 -23.27 -15.57 6.89
CA LEU A 292 -22.65 -16.54 5.98
C LEU A 292 -23.51 -17.79 5.81
N ASP A 293 -24.20 -18.25 6.85
CA ASP A 293 -25.13 -19.38 6.75
C ASP A 293 -26.33 -19.04 5.85
N ASP A 294 -26.81 -17.79 5.85
CA ASP A 294 -27.84 -17.32 4.92
C ASP A 294 -27.33 -17.24 3.48
N GLU A 295 -26.06 -16.88 3.28
CA GLU A 295 -25.42 -16.95 1.97
C GLU A 295 -25.31 -18.40 1.46
N VAL A 296 -24.98 -19.35 2.33
CA VAL A 296 -24.97 -20.79 2.01
C VAL A 296 -26.37 -21.24 1.58
N LYS A 297 -27.42 -20.89 2.35
CA LYS A 297 -28.81 -21.22 2.00
C LYS A 297 -29.21 -20.59 0.67
N ARG A 298 -28.87 -19.32 0.43
CA ARG A 298 -29.15 -18.60 -0.81
C ARG A 298 -28.58 -19.31 -2.03
N ARG A 299 -27.35 -19.83 -1.93
CA ARG A 299 -26.70 -20.60 -3.00
C ARG A 299 -27.19 -22.05 -3.10
N PHE A 300 -27.58 -22.67 -1.98
CA PHE A 300 -27.99 -24.07 -1.94
C PHE A 300 -29.44 -24.30 -2.40
N TYR A 301 -30.41 -23.48 -1.99
CA TYR A 301 -31.82 -23.75 -2.25
C TYR A 301 -32.19 -23.90 -3.73
N PRO A 302 -31.65 -23.10 -4.67
CA PRO A 302 -31.93 -23.30 -6.10
C PRO A 302 -31.44 -24.67 -6.61
N ILE A 303 -30.31 -25.16 -6.08
CA ILE A 303 -29.76 -26.48 -6.43
C ILE A 303 -30.65 -27.57 -5.83
N ALA A 304 -31.03 -27.43 -4.56
CA ALA A 304 -31.90 -28.38 -3.88
C ALA A 304 -33.31 -28.47 -4.49
N ALA A 305 -33.84 -27.36 -5.03
CA ALA A 305 -35.14 -27.34 -5.70
C ALA A 305 -35.10 -27.93 -7.13
N GLY A 306 -33.92 -27.98 -7.74
CA GLY A 306 -33.72 -28.55 -9.08
C GLY A 306 -33.41 -30.05 -9.11
N VAL A 307 -33.15 -30.66 -7.96
CA VAL A 307 -32.87 -32.10 -7.78
C VAL A 307 -34.12 -32.81 -7.26
#